data_AF-A0AAW5VV65-F1
#
_entry.id   AF-A0AAW5VV65-F1
#
_cell.length_a   1.000
_cell.length_b   1.000
_cell.length_c   1.000
_cell.angle_alpha   90.00
_cell.angle_beta   90.00
_cell.angle_gamma   90.00
#
_symmetry.space_group_name_H-M   'P 1'
#
loop_
_entity.id
_entity.type
_entity.pdbx_description
1 polymer ?
#
loop_
_entity_poly.entity_id
_entity_poly.type
_entity_poly.pdbx_seq_one_letter_code
_entity_poly.pdbx_strand_id
1 'polypeptide(L)'
;MRPPNRPQEGAALAWGLIALALLSVAWGGYYHVNQIAEQHGRLSLVLDAAAYGAATEQARTLNLLAYINRAQLGHQLALGHLLTLATWDRAAQTQSGQARRANPPVHLVAMMFGPAHGLAYTQARSAGDNQQALEQAFQAHQRLIQDVLALAQEQLVEGLPQRRQAIIQATLDGSLPDWSAQAIRWQFEQDDWPQFLSLQFGQAQWQSGLAHLVSLYGFLAPRDYEARSYPGVDRRCPLWRHRLRRAGRTEFDRSGRWHSNDTQSMHMVRSNRWIGCYFREYAMAWALQTPTHASGIDAPDDFSGLSFWKWALEQGNGSLLSAQGNTVAQSWARRDASTWSQRSWVDGYALADSEKRAGPDLVLTLQAQGNLGQTVHTRAAAQSFFSLPPDRADSGVDAKPSLFLPFWQARLMDAGGRRS
;
A
#
# COMPACT_ATOMS: atom_id res chain seq x y z
N MET A 1 3.15 -92.90 67.58
CA MET A 1 3.86 -91.84 66.82
C MET A 1 2.85 -90.76 66.48
N ARG A 2 2.97 -89.56 67.05
CA ARG A 2 2.15 -88.37 66.75
C ARG A 2 3.13 -87.28 66.28
N PRO A 3 2.90 -86.61 65.14
CA PRO A 3 3.76 -85.51 64.73
C PRO A 3 3.48 -84.28 65.61
N PRO A 4 4.49 -83.47 65.96
CA PRO A 4 4.26 -82.18 66.58
C PRO A 4 3.76 -81.19 65.52
N ASN A 5 2.55 -80.66 65.74
CA ASN A 5 2.06 -79.48 65.02
C ASN A 5 2.97 -78.29 65.37
N ARG A 6 3.63 -77.73 64.37
CA ARG A 6 4.26 -76.41 64.48
C ARG A 6 3.22 -75.35 64.14
N PRO A 7 2.86 -74.43 65.05
CA PRO A 7 2.11 -73.25 64.66
C PRO A 7 3.08 -72.26 64.02
N GLN A 8 3.16 -72.25 62.68
CA GLN A 8 3.75 -71.14 61.93
C GLN A 8 2.64 -70.14 61.60
N GLU A 9 2.18 -69.37 62.58
CA GLU A 9 1.12 -68.36 62.38
C GLU A 9 1.59 -66.91 62.58
N GLY A 10 2.83 -66.67 62.99
CA GLY A 10 3.35 -65.31 63.24
C GLY A 10 4.07 -64.62 62.07
N ALA A 11 4.63 -65.38 61.13
CA ALA A 11 5.48 -64.81 60.07
C ALA A 11 4.68 -64.13 58.95
N ALA A 12 3.49 -64.64 58.62
CA ALA A 12 2.65 -64.09 57.56
C ALA A 12 2.14 -62.67 57.89
N LEU A 13 1.86 -62.39 59.17
CA LEU A 13 1.42 -61.07 59.62
C LEU A 13 2.53 -60.02 59.49
N ALA A 14 3.77 -60.37 59.88
CA ALA A 14 4.92 -59.47 59.78
C ALA A 14 5.23 -59.11 58.32
N TRP A 15 5.25 -60.10 57.43
CA TRP A 15 5.42 -59.86 55.99
C TRP A 15 4.24 -59.11 55.37
N GLY A 16 3.01 -59.37 55.82
CA GLY A 16 1.82 -58.65 55.39
C GLY A 16 1.86 -57.17 55.77
N LEU A 17 2.29 -56.84 56.99
CA LEU A 17 2.46 -55.45 57.45
C LEU A 17 3.58 -54.73 56.70
N ILE A 18 4.69 -55.41 56.42
CA ILE A 18 5.78 -54.87 55.60
C ILE A 18 5.28 -54.59 54.17
N ALA A 19 4.55 -55.52 53.57
CA ALA A 19 3.96 -55.34 52.24
C ALA A 19 2.96 -54.18 52.21
N LEU A 20 2.10 -54.05 53.23
CA LEU A 20 1.15 -52.93 53.37
C LEU A 20 1.86 -51.58 53.55
N ALA A 21 2.94 -51.55 54.34
CA ALA A 21 3.77 -50.36 54.49
C ALA A 21 4.43 -49.97 53.16
N LEU A 22 4.98 -50.93 52.42
CA LEU A 22 5.56 -50.71 51.09
C LEU A 22 4.51 -50.21 50.08
N LEU A 23 3.31 -50.81 50.08
CA LEU A 23 2.20 -50.37 49.23
C LEU A 23 1.75 -48.95 49.59
N SER A 24 1.70 -48.60 50.87
CA SER A 24 1.32 -47.25 51.32
C SER A 24 2.35 -46.19 50.89
N VAL A 25 3.64 -46.52 50.99
CA VAL A 25 4.73 -45.64 50.50
C VAL A 25 4.66 -45.50 48.98
N ALA A 26 4.47 -46.61 48.25
CA ALA A 26 4.35 -46.60 46.79
C ALA A 26 3.13 -45.78 46.34
N TRP A 27 1.99 -45.93 47.02
CA TRP A 27 0.78 -45.16 46.75
C TRP A 27 0.98 -43.66 47.02
N GLY A 28 1.61 -43.30 48.15
CA GLY A 28 1.94 -41.92 48.47
C GLY A 28 2.87 -41.28 47.43
N GLY A 29 3.90 -42.01 46.99
CA GLY A 29 4.77 -41.58 45.90
C GLY A 29 4.03 -41.39 44.59
N TYR A 30 3.16 -42.34 44.22
CA TYR A 30 2.33 -42.26 43.01
C TYR A 30 1.39 -41.05 43.03
N TYR A 31 0.74 -40.77 44.16
CA TYR A 31 -0.11 -39.59 44.33
C TYR A 31 0.67 -38.29 44.16
N HIS A 32 1.86 -38.19 44.76
CA HIS A 32 2.71 -37.00 44.64
C HIS A 32 3.16 -36.76 43.19
N VAL A 33 3.59 -37.83 42.49
CA VAL A 33 3.98 -37.75 41.08
C VAL A 33 2.79 -37.35 40.20
N ASN A 34 1.60 -37.91 40.43
CA ASN A 34 0.40 -37.54 39.69
C ASN A 34 0.01 -36.08 39.89
N GLN A 35 0.07 -35.57 41.11
CA GLN A 35 -0.21 -34.16 41.41
C GLN A 35 0.77 -33.22 40.71
N ILE A 36 2.07 -33.57 40.69
CA ILE A 36 3.08 -32.82 39.94
C ILE A 36 2.80 -32.88 38.43
N ALA A 37 2.48 -34.06 37.90
CA ALA A 37 2.18 -34.26 36.49
C ALA A 37 0.93 -33.48 36.05
N GLU A 38 -0.13 -33.47 36.87
CA GLU A 38 -1.36 -32.71 36.64
C GLU A 38 -1.09 -31.20 36.65
N GLN A 39 -0.35 -30.70 37.64
CA GLN A 39 0.04 -29.28 37.71
C GLN A 39 0.88 -28.86 36.51
N HIS A 40 1.87 -29.66 36.13
CA HIS A 40 2.68 -29.42 34.94
C HIS A 40 1.83 -29.43 33.66
N GLY A 41 0.93 -30.41 33.51
CA GLY A 41 0.02 -30.50 32.36
C GLY A 41 -0.89 -29.29 32.22
N ARG A 42 -1.50 -28.85 33.34
CA ARG A 42 -2.35 -27.64 33.37
C ARG A 42 -1.54 -26.39 33.01
N LEU A 43 -0.36 -26.20 33.58
CA LEU A 43 0.51 -25.05 33.26
C LEU A 43 0.92 -25.05 31.78
N SER A 44 1.29 -26.21 31.23
CA SER A 44 1.67 -26.33 29.82
C SER A 44 0.52 -25.94 28.90
N LEU A 45 -0.68 -26.47 29.13
CA LEU A 45 -1.86 -26.16 28.33
C LEU A 45 -2.22 -24.66 28.37
N VAL A 46 -2.12 -24.04 29.54
CA VAL A 46 -2.38 -22.60 29.69
C VAL A 46 -1.29 -21.77 29.00
N LEU A 47 -0.02 -22.17 29.11
CA LEU A 47 1.08 -21.48 28.45
C LEU A 47 0.99 -21.60 26.93
N ASP A 48 0.59 -22.76 26.40
CA ASP A 48 0.30 -22.96 24.98
C ASP A 48 -0.84 -22.06 24.52
N ALA A 49 -1.95 -21.99 25.27
CA ALA A 49 -3.05 -21.09 24.96
C ALA A 49 -2.60 -19.61 24.95
N ALA A 50 -1.74 -19.21 25.89
CA ALA A 50 -1.18 -17.86 25.97
C ALA A 50 -0.26 -17.56 24.78
N ALA A 51 0.64 -18.48 24.42
CA ALA A 51 1.54 -18.36 23.27
C ALA A 51 0.74 -18.29 21.96
N TYR A 52 -0.25 -19.16 21.79
CA TYR A 52 -1.13 -19.17 20.61
C TYR A 52 -1.96 -17.88 20.51
N GLY A 53 -2.49 -17.37 21.63
CA GLY A 53 -3.23 -16.11 21.68
C GLY A 53 -2.35 -14.92 21.24
N ALA A 54 -1.12 -14.84 21.74
CA ALA A 54 -0.17 -13.81 21.36
C ALA A 54 0.24 -13.90 19.87
N ALA A 55 0.49 -15.11 19.36
CA ALA A 55 0.78 -15.33 17.93
C ALA A 55 -0.42 -15.02 17.03
N THR A 56 -1.65 -15.24 17.53
CA THR A 56 -2.89 -14.87 16.83
C THR A 56 -3.04 -13.36 16.72
N GLU A 57 -2.76 -12.62 17.79
CA GLU A 57 -2.78 -11.14 17.77
C GLU A 57 -1.72 -10.56 16.81
N GLN A 58 -0.55 -11.18 16.77
CA GLN A 58 0.49 -10.86 15.79
C GLN A 58 0.02 -11.11 14.35
N ALA A 59 -0.59 -12.26 14.06
CA ALA A 59 -1.14 -12.56 12.74
C ALA A 59 -2.26 -11.59 12.33
N ARG A 60 -3.15 -11.22 13.25
CA ARG A 60 -4.19 -10.20 13.04
C ARG A 60 -3.59 -8.83 12.71
N THR A 61 -2.54 -8.45 13.43
CA THR A 61 -1.82 -7.20 13.18
C THR A 61 -1.22 -7.21 11.77
N LEU A 62 -0.53 -8.27 11.36
CA LEU A 62 0.01 -8.42 10.00
C LEU A 62 -1.08 -8.36 8.92
N ASN A 63 -2.25 -8.96 9.16
CA ASN A 63 -3.39 -8.87 8.24
C ASN A 63 -3.97 -7.46 8.16
N LEU A 64 -4.08 -6.75 9.28
CA LEU A 64 -4.56 -5.37 9.31
C LEU A 64 -3.57 -4.42 8.60
N LEU A 65 -2.27 -4.61 8.81
CA LEU A 65 -1.23 -3.92 8.04
C LEU A 65 -1.42 -4.16 6.53
N ALA A 66 -1.73 -5.39 6.12
CA ALA A 66 -2.00 -5.70 4.72
C ALA A 66 -3.23 -4.99 4.15
N TYR A 67 -4.30 -4.83 4.94
CA TYR A 67 -5.46 -4.04 4.54
C TYR A 67 -5.17 -2.55 4.44
N ILE A 68 -4.44 -1.99 5.42
CA ILE A 68 -4.01 -0.58 5.41
C ILE A 68 -3.19 -0.27 4.16
N ASN A 69 -2.24 -1.14 3.83
CA ASN A 69 -1.39 -1.05 2.66
C ASN A 69 -2.17 -1.03 1.34
N ARG A 70 -3.17 -1.90 1.21
CA ARG A 70 -4.09 -1.89 0.05
C ARG A 70 -4.96 -0.64 -0.01
N ALA A 71 -5.43 -0.16 1.14
CA ALA A 71 -6.24 1.06 1.22
C ALA A 71 -5.41 2.29 0.82
N GLN A 72 -4.15 2.38 1.25
CA GLN A 72 -3.22 3.43 0.84
C GLN A 72 -3.02 3.43 -0.68
N LEU A 73 -2.78 2.26 -1.31
CA LEU A 73 -2.71 2.16 -2.77
C LEU A 73 -4.00 2.63 -3.48
N GLY A 74 -5.16 2.23 -2.95
CA GLY A 74 -6.46 2.63 -3.50
C GLY A 74 -6.68 4.15 -3.43
N HIS A 75 -6.34 4.78 -2.30
CA HIS A 75 -6.41 6.23 -2.17
C HIS A 75 -5.40 6.95 -3.06
N GLN A 76 -4.20 6.41 -3.23
CA GLN A 76 -3.18 7.00 -4.11
C GLN A 76 -3.57 6.94 -5.59
N LEU A 77 -4.20 5.83 -6.01
CA LEU A 77 -4.84 5.75 -7.32
C LEU A 77 -5.96 6.80 -7.47
N ALA A 78 -6.80 6.99 -6.45
CA ALA A 78 -7.84 8.00 -6.45
C ALA A 78 -7.28 9.43 -6.57
N LEU A 79 -6.15 9.74 -5.92
CA LEU A 79 -5.46 11.03 -6.09
C LEU A 79 -5.03 11.26 -7.54
N GLY A 80 -4.47 10.25 -8.22
CA GLY A 80 -4.13 10.34 -9.64
C GLY A 80 -5.35 10.60 -10.53
N HIS A 81 -6.48 9.94 -10.26
CA HIS A 81 -7.74 10.18 -10.97
C HIS A 81 -8.28 11.60 -10.75
N LEU A 82 -8.30 12.09 -9.51
CA LEU A 82 -8.77 13.42 -9.17
C LEU A 82 -7.92 14.50 -9.83
N LEU A 83 -6.60 14.33 -9.84
CA LEU A 83 -5.70 15.28 -10.50
C LEU A 83 -5.92 15.32 -12.02
N THR A 84 -6.15 14.15 -12.63
CA THR A 84 -6.47 14.04 -14.05
C THR A 84 -7.82 14.67 -14.39
N LEU A 85 -8.82 14.49 -13.52
CA LEU A 85 -10.12 15.13 -13.66
C LEU A 85 -9.99 16.65 -13.56
N ALA A 86 -9.13 17.15 -12.66
CA ALA A 86 -8.89 18.56 -12.46
C ALA A 86 -8.27 19.23 -13.70
N THR A 87 -7.24 18.61 -14.30
CA THR A 87 -6.65 19.14 -15.54
C THR A 87 -7.59 19.02 -16.71
N TRP A 88 -8.41 17.98 -16.78
CA TRP A 88 -9.43 17.84 -17.81
C TRP A 88 -10.52 18.93 -17.69
N ASP A 89 -11.03 19.19 -16.49
CA ASP A 89 -12.00 20.25 -16.19
C ASP A 89 -11.42 21.64 -16.52
N ARG A 90 -10.19 21.92 -16.07
CA ARG A 90 -9.50 23.19 -16.36
C ARG A 90 -9.21 23.37 -17.86
N ALA A 91 -8.82 22.31 -18.56
CA ALA A 91 -8.61 22.35 -20.01
C ALA A 91 -9.92 22.61 -20.75
N ALA A 92 -11.05 22.06 -20.28
CA ALA A 92 -12.36 22.36 -20.84
C ALA A 92 -12.75 23.83 -20.64
N GLN A 93 -12.43 24.43 -19.49
CA GLN A 93 -12.65 25.86 -19.24
C GLN A 93 -11.81 26.76 -20.15
N THR A 94 -10.51 26.48 -20.30
CA THR A 94 -9.63 27.26 -21.19
C THR A 94 -10.05 27.10 -22.65
N GLN A 95 -10.50 25.89 -23.03
CA GLN A 95 -11.11 25.64 -24.34
C GLN A 95 -12.42 26.40 -24.55
N SER A 96 -13.28 26.49 -23.54
CA SER A 96 -14.48 27.33 -23.55
C SER A 96 -14.13 28.78 -23.87
N GLY A 97 -13.13 29.33 -23.18
CA GLY A 97 -12.64 30.68 -23.38
C GLY A 97 -12.17 30.93 -24.81
N GLN A 98 -11.35 30.03 -25.36
CA GLN A 98 -10.86 30.13 -26.74
C GLN A 98 -11.99 29.99 -27.77
N ALA A 99 -12.93 29.05 -27.55
CA ALA A 99 -14.06 28.84 -28.45
C ALA A 99 -15.02 30.04 -28.46
N ARG A 100 -15.17 30.75 -27.33
CA ARG A 100 -15.94 32.00 -27.24
C ARG A 100 -15.24 33.17 -27.95
N ARG A 101 -13.90 33.22 -27.90
CA ARG A 101 -13.08 34.19 -28.64
C ARG A 101 -12.92 33.86 -30.14
N ALA A 102 -13.49 32.75 -30.60
CA ALA A 102 -13.32 32.24 -31.96
C ALA A 102 -11.82 32.09 -32.33
N ASN A 103 -11.02 31.59 -31.40
CA ASN A 103 -9.58 31.41 -31.58
C ASN A 103 -9.14 29.96 -31.32
N PRO A 104 -9.09 29.10 -32.35
CA PRO A 104 -9.48 29.36 -33.74
C PRO A 104 -11.01 29.37 -33.96
N PRO A 105 -11.50 29.88 -35.10
CA PRO A 105 -12.92 29.82 -35.41
C PRO A 105 -13.40 28.36 -35.55
N VAL A 106 -14.56 28.02 -34.98
CA VAL A 106 -15.12 26.66 -35.00
C VAL A 106 -15.27 26.11 -36.42
N HIS A 107 -15.79 26.92 -37.34
CA HIS A 107 -15.99 26.51 -38.73
C HIS A 107 -14.66 26.15 -39.41
N LEU A 108 -13.56 26.79 -39.02
CA LEU A 108 -12.22 26.50 -39.53
C LEU A 108 -11.73 25.14 -39.03
N VAL A 109 -11.92 24.85 -37.74
CA VAL A 109 -11.63 23.54 -37.16
C VAL A 109 -12.44 22.44 -37.87
N ALA A 110 -13.74 22.67 -38.07
CA ALA A 110 -14.62 21.74 -38.77
C ALA A 110 -14.21 21.50 -40.22
N MET A 111 -13.90 22.56 -40.97
CA MET A 111 -13.50 22.48 -42.37
C MET A 111 -12.16 21.75 -42.53
N MET A 112 -11.22 21.95 -41.61
CA MET A 112 -9.88 21.37 -41.72
C MET A 112 -9.79 19.95 -41.20
N PHE A 113 -10.46 19.63 -40.11
CA PHE A 113 -10.30 18.34 -39.42
C PHE A 113 -11.57 17.48 -39.45
N GLY A 114 -12.71 18.03 -39.86
CA GLY A 114 -14.00 17.35 -39.94
C GLY A 114 -15.02 17.87 -38.92
N PRO A 115 -16.32 17.69 -39.18
CA PRO A 115 -17.40 18.28 -38.36
C PRO A 115 -17.37 17.82 -36.91
N ALA A 116 -16.97 16.58 -36.64
CA ALA A 116 -16.84 16.05 -35.28
C ALA A 116 -15.87 16.87 -34.41
N HIS A 117 -14.75 17.35 -34.97
CA HIS A 117 -13.79 18.18 -34.24
C HIS A 117 -14.32 19.58 -33.95
N GLY A 118 -15.04 20.17 -34.92
CA GLY A 118 -15.72 21.45 -34.71
C GLY A 118 -16.76 21.36 -33.60
N LEU A 119 -17.59 20.29 -33.62
CA LEU A 119 -18.59 20.02 -32.58
C LEU A 119 -17.94 19.83 -31.20
N ALA A 120 -16.91 18.98 -31.10
CA ALA A 120 -16.18 18.76 -29.85
C ALA A 120 -15.58 20.06 -29.29
N TYR A 121 -15.03 20.92 -30.16
CA TYR A 121 -14.51 22.21 -29.75
C TYR A 121 -15.61 23.15 -29.24
N THR A 122 -16.80 23.15 -29.85
CA THR A 122 -17.94 23.95 -29.35
C THR A 122 -18.54 23.45 -28.05
N GLN A 123 -18.54 22.14 -27.81
CA GLN A 123 -19.10 21.54 -26.59
C GLN A 123 -18.39 22.03 -25.32
N ALA A 124 -17.12 22.44 -25.42
CA ALA A 124 -16.41 23.04 -24.29
C ALA A 124 -17.08 24.33 -23.76
N ARG A 125 -17.96 24.99 -24.54
CA ARG A 125 -18.66 26.20 -24.08
C ARG A 125 -19.52 26.00 -22.83
N SER A 126 -19.97 24.78 -22.59
CA SER A 126 -20.72 24.37 -21.40
C SER A 126 -19.86 23.81 -20.27
N ALA A 127 -18.53 23.98 -20.33
CA ALA A 127 -17.64 23.58 -19.24
C ALA A 127 -18.04 24.31 -17.94
N GLY A 128 -18.25 23.52 -16.88
CA GLY A 128 -18.43 24.03 -15.52
C GLY A 128 -17.10 24.32 -14.84
N ASP A 129 -17.17 24.71 -13.56
CA ASP A 129 -16.01 24.85 -12.70
C ASP A 129 -16.16 23.97 -11.46
N ASN A 130 -15.42 22.86 -11.44
CA ASN A 130 -15.44 21.90 -10.34
C ASN A 130 -14.14 21.91 -9.54
N GLN A 131 -13.24 22.88 -9.77
CA GLN A 131 -11.88 22.86 -9.22
C GLN A 131 -11.88 22.77 -7.69
N GLN A 132 -12.72 23.55 -7.02
CA GLN A 132 -12.80 23.56 -5.56
C GLN A 132 -13.26 22.21 -4.99
N ALA A 133 -14.27 21.58 -5.60
CA ALA A 133 -14.79 20.29 -5.15
C ALA A 133 -13.76 19.17 -5.37
N LEU A 134 -13.04 19.21 -6.51
CA LEU A 134 -11.98 18.25 -6.83
C LEU A 134 -10.78 18.40 -5.89
N GLU A 135 -10.39 19.64 -5.57
CA GLU A 135 -9.32 19.90 -4.59
C GLU A 135 -9.72 19.41 -3.20
N GLN A 136 -10.95 19.68 -2.75
CA GLN A 136 -11.44 19.18 -1.45
C GLN A 136 -11.43 17.66 -1.37
N ALA A 137 -11.86 16.96 -2.44
CA ALA A 137 -11.80 15.51 -2.52
C ALA A 137 -10.34 15.01 -2.49
N PHE A 138 -9.44 15.68 -3.22
CA PHE A 138 -8.02 15.35 -3.22
C PHE A 138 -7.41 15.48 -1.81
N GLN A 139 -7.67 16.59 -1.12
CA GLN A 139 -7.20 16.82 0.24
C GLN A 139 -7.81 15.84 1.25
N ALA A 140 -9.06 15.42 1.06
CA ALA A 140 -9.69 14.40 1.92
C ALA A 140 -8.98 13.05 1.80
N HIS A 141 -8.70 12.59 0.59
CA HIS A 141 -7.95 11.36 0.35
C HIS A 141 -6.51 11.44 0.88
N GLN A 142 -5.85 12.58 0.71
CA GLN A 142 -4.49 12.76 1.22
C GLN A 142 -4.44 12.72 2.75
N ARG A 143 -5.39 13.37 3.44
CA ARG A 143 -5.51 13.29 4.91
C ARG A 143 -5.81 11.87 5.39
N LEU A 144 -6.65 11.11 4.71
CA LEU A 144 -6.90 9.71 5.08
C LEU A 144 -5.62 8.87 5.04
N ILE A 145 -4.75 9.07 4.04
CA ILE A 145 -3.47 8.36 3.95
C ILE A 145 -2.56 8.74 5.12
N GLN A 146 -2.42 10.04 5.40
CA GLN A 146 -1.40 10.56 6.31
C GLN A 146 -1.84 10.58 7.77
N ASP A 147 -3.03 11.10 8.03
CA ASP A 147 -3.48 11.40 9.38
C ASP A 147 -4.24 10.19 10.00
N VAL A 148 -4.60 9.19 9.19
CA VAL A 148 -5.34 7.99 9.64
C VAL A 148 -4.56 6.72 9.36
N LEU A 149 -4.30 6.39 8.09
CA LEU A 149 -3.74 5.10 7.71
C LEU A 149 -2.27 4.93 8.12
N ALA A 150 -1.43 5.94 7.90
CA ALA A 150 -0.03 5.90 8.31
C ALA A 150 0.11 5.84 9.84
N LEU A 151 -0.64 6.71 10.55
CA LEU A 151 -0.65 6.72 12.02
C LEU A 151 -1.15 5.39 12.61
N ALA A 152 -2.22 4.81 12.05
CA ALA A 152 -2.72 3.51 12.49
C ALA A 152 -1.66 2.42 12.29
N GLN A 153 -0.88 2.50 11.22
CA GLN A 153 0.19 1.55 10.93
C GLN A 153 1.28 1.58 12.00
N GLU A 154 1.75 2.78 12.34
CA GLU A 154 2.73 3.03 13.40
C GLU A 154 2.22 2.51 14.77
N GLN A 155 1.01 2.90 15.17
CA GLN A 155 0.39 2.46 16.43
C GLN A 155 0.20 0.94 16.51
N LEU A 156 -0.09 0.29 15.40
CA LEU A 156 -0.22 -1.16 15.35
C LEU A 156 1.11 -1.85 15.61
N VAL A 157 2.18 -1.37 14.99
CA VAL A 157 3.52 -1.94 15.11
C VAL A 157 4.11 -1.68 16.49
N GLU A 158 4.04 -0.44 16.96
CA GLU A 158 4.58 -0.03 18.26
C GLU A 158 3.81 -0.62 19.44
N GLY A 159 2.49 -0.75 19.31
CA GLY A 159 1.62 -1.25 20.39
C GLY A 159 1.51 -2.77 20.47
N LEU A 160 2.00 -3.52 19.47
CA LEU A 160 1.87 -4.98 19.46
C LEU A 160 2.55 -5.67 20.64
N PRO A 161 3.78 -5.29 21.06
CA PRO A 161 4.43 -5.91 22.21
C PRO A 161 3.55 -5.85 23.47
N GLN A 162 3.00 -4.69 23.81
CA GLN A 162 2.14 -4.53 25.00
C GLN A 162 0.82 -5.31 24.85
N ARG A 163 0.19 -5.29 23.67
CA ARG A 163 -1.05 -6.09 23.43
C ARG A 163 -0.82 -7.59 23.61
N ARG A 164 0.31 -8.12 23.12
CA ARG A 164 0.68 -9.54 23.32
C ARG A 164 0.88 -9.86 24.80
N GLN A 165 1.60 -9.01 25.54
CA GLN A 165 1.78 -9.18 26.99
C GLN A 165 0.45 -9.18 27.74
N ALA A 166 -0.47 -8.28 27.39
CA ALA A 166 -1.80 -8.21 27.99
C ALA A 166 -2.63 -9.48 27.72
N ILE A 167 -2.55 -10.05 26.51
CA ILE A 167 -3.21 -11.31 26.16
C ILE A 167 -2.63 -12.48 26.97
N ILE A 168 -1.30 -12.56 27.09
CA ILE A 168 -0.64 -13.60 27.89
C ILE A 168 -1.07 -13.49 29.36
N GLN A 169 -1.01 -12.29 29.93
CA GLN A 169 -1.39 -12.05 31.31
C GLN A 169 -2.86 -12.38 31.56
N ALA A 170 -3.77 -11.92 30.71
CA ALA A 170 -5.20 -12.21 30.83
C ALA A 170 -5.49 -13.73 30.71
N THR A 171 -4.74 -14.45 29.86
CA THR A 171 -4.89 -15.90 29.70
C THR A 171 -4.43 -16.65 30.96
N LEU A 172 -3.30 -16.23 31.54
CA LEU A 172 -2.76 -16.79 32.79
C LEU A 172 -3.72 -16.52 33.96
N ASP A 173 -4.13 -15.27 34.16
CA ASP A 173 -5.01 -14.86 35.25
C ASP A 173 -6.38 -15.55 35.17
N GLY A 174 -6.93 -15.68 33.96
CA GLY A 174 -8.23 -16.33 33.74
C GLY A 174 -8.20 -17.86 33.91
N SER A 175 -7.06 -18.50 33.61
CA SER A 175 -6.97 -19.97 33.59
C SER A 175 -6.31 -20.58 34.84
N LEU A 176 -5.58 -19.77 35.62
CA LEU A 176 -4.88 -20.17 36.83
C LEU A 176 -5.31 -19.34 38.07
N PRO A 177 -6.61 -19.25 38.41
CA PRO A 177 -7.09 -18.44 39.53
C PRO A 177 -6.58 -18.91 40.90
N ASP A 178 -6.24 -20.20 41.03
CA ASP A 178 -5.77 -20.81 42.27
C ASP A 178 -4.29 -20.51 42.55
N TRP A 179 -3.57 -19.95 41.58
CA TRP A 179 -2.16 -19.64 41.68
C TRP A 179 -2.00 -18.17 42.04
N SER A 180 -1.20 -17.88 43.08
CA SER A 180 -0.91 -16.48 43.40
C SER A 180 -0.09 -15.83 42.27
N ALA A 181 -0.35 -14.55 41.98
CA ALA A 181 0.39 -13.81 40.96
C ALA A 181 1.92 -13.78 41.21
N GLN A 182 2.35 -13.89 42.47
CA GLN A 182 3.77 -13.94 42.85
C GLN A 182 4.40 -15.32 42.60
N ALA A 183 3.58 -16.36 42.57
CA ALA A 183 4.01 -17.74 42.33
C ALA A 183 4.22 -18.04 40.85
N ILE A 184 3.74 -17.19 39.92
CA ILE A 184 3.93 -17.36 38.47
C ILE A 184 4.88 -16.29 37.97
N ARG A 185 5.94 -16.71 37.28
CA ARG A 185 6.84 -15.83 36.54
C ARG A 185 6.93 -16.32 35.10
N TRP A 186 6.64 -15.45 34.16
CA TRP A 186 6.75 -15.75 32.74
C TRP A 186 7.63 -14.71 32.05
N GLN A 187 8.28 -15.12 30.97
CA GLN A 187 9.11 -14.25 30.14
C GLN A 187 9.17 -14.76 28.70
N PHE A 188 9.47 -13.85 27.77
CA PHE A 188 9.85 -14.22 26.42
C PHE A 188 11.27 -14.77 26.42
N GLU A 189 11.43 -15.99 25.92
CA GLU A 189 12.75 -16.54 25.59
C GLU A 189 13.19 -16.08 24.19
N GLN A 190 12.25 -16.00 23.25
CA GLN A 190 12.47 -15.50 21.90
C GLN A 190 11.28 -14.66 21.45
N ASP A 191 11.58 -13.50 20.84
CA ASP A 191 10.60 -12.60 20.23
C ASP A 191 11.23 -11.93 18.99
N ASP A 192 10.94 -12.50 17.82
CA ASP A 192 11.51 -12.04 16.54
C ASP A 192 10.72 -10.85 15.92
N TRP A 193 9.72 -10.30 16.62
CA TRP A 193 8.88 -9.22 16.10
C TRP A 193 9.68 -7.98 15.63
N PRO A 194 10.64 -7.43 16.42
CA PRO A 194 11.36 -6.23 16.02
C PRO A 194 12.16 -6.37 14.71
N GLN A 195 12.63 -7.58 14.39
CA GLN A 195 13.41 -7.87 13.19
C GLN A 195 12.54 -8.32 12.01
N PHE A 196 11.26 -8.61 12.25
CA PHE A 196 10.37 -9.13 11.23
C PHE A 196 9.86 -8.06 10.27
N LEU A 197 9.65 -6.84 10.79
CA LEU A 197 9.23 -5.69 10.00
C LEU A 197 10.40 -4.75 9.73
N SER A 198 10.41 -4.18 8.54
CA SER A 198 11.34 -3.14 8.15
C SER A 198 10.56 -1.88 7.82
N LEU A 199 10.95 -0.76 8.43
CA LEU A 199 10.46 0.56 8.05
C LEU A 199 11.04 0.91 6.68
N GLN A 200 10.15 1.18 5.74
CA GLN A 200 10.48 1.56 4.38
C GLN A 200 10.19 3.03 4.18
N PHE A 201 11.21 3.75 3.73
CA PHE A 201 11.10 5.18 3.50
C PHE A 201 10.57 5.47 2.09
N GLY A 202 9.58 6.35 2.02
CA GLY A 202 8.97 6.78 0.77
C GLY A 202 8.33 5.66 -0.06
N GLN A 203 8.33 5.81 -1.38
CA GLN A 203 7.45 5.05 -2.28
C GLN A 203 8.04 3.74 -2.83
N ALA A 204 9.29 3.40 -2.52
CA ALA A 204 10.03 2.35 -3.23
C ALA A 204 9.33 0.98 -3.20
N GLN A 205 8.83 0.57 -2.03
CA GLN A 205 8.12 -0.70 -1.86
C GLN A 205 6.76 -0.74 -2.60
N TRP A 206 6.16 0.43 -2.87
CA TRP A 206 4.82 0.57 -3.43
C TRP A 206 4.84 0.78 -4.94
N GLN A 207 5.98 1.23 -5.49
CA GLN A 207 6.06 1.78 -6.83
C GLN A 207 5.65 0.77 -7.92
N SER A 208 6.08 -0.49 -7.80
CA SER A 208 5.71 -1.54 -8.76
C SER A 208 4.21 -1.87 -8.70
N GLY A 209 3.66 -1.99 -7.49
CA GLY A 209 2.24 -2.24 -7.27
C GLY A 209 1.35 -1.09 -7.77
N LEU A 210 1.73 0.16 -7.46
CA LEU A 210 1.02 1.34 -7.92
C LEU A 210 1.10 1.48 -9.45
N ALA A 211 2.28 1.27 -10.05
CA ALA A 211 2.45 1.32 -11.50
C ALA A 211 1.59 0.26 -12.22
N HIS A 212 1.51 -0.95 -11.65
CA HIS A 212 0.61 -1.99 -12.16
C HIS A 212 -0.86 -1.58 -12.01
N LEU A 213 -1.28 -1.05 -10.87
CA LEU A 213 -2.66 -0.58 -10.69
C LEU A 213 -3.01 0.52 -11.68
N VAL A 214 -2.14 1.52 -11.86
CA VAL A 214 -2.31 2.61 -12.81
C VAL A 214 -2.47 2.09 -14.25
N SER A 215 -1.73 1.04 -14.64
CA SER A 215 -1.83 0.50 -15.99
C SER A 215 -3.17 -0.17 -16.30
N LEU A 216 -3.96 -0.52 -15.28
CA LEU A 216 -5.31 -1.06 -15.44
C LEU A 216 -6.33 0.02 -15.84
N TYR A 217 -6.00 1.31 -15.69
CA TYR A 217 -6.94 2.41 -15.92
C TYR A 217 -6.51 3.28 -17.11
N GLY A 218 -7.20 3.10 -18.25
CA GLY A 218 -6.95 3.88 -19.46
C GLY A 218 -7.13 5.40 -19.30
N PHE A 219 -7.86 5.85 -18.27
CA PHE A 219 -8.02 7.29 -17.99
C PHE A 219 -6.71 7.96 -17.53
N LEU A 220 -5.85 7.22 -16.83
CA LEU A 220 -4.54 7.69 -16.36
C LEU A 220 -3.44 7.51 -17.42
N ALA A 221 -3.70 6.74 -18.48
CA ALA A 221 -2.78 6.54 -19.59
C ALA A 221 -2.53 7.86 -20.36
N PRO A 222 -1.47 7.93 -21.18
CA PRO A 222 -1.25 9.02 -22.11
C PRO A 222 -2.49 9.34 -22.97
N ARG A 223 -2.97 10.59 -22.91
CA ARG A 223 -4.15 11.08 -23.63
C ARG A 223 -3.77 11.82 -24.90
N ASP A 224 -2.93 11.20 -25.73
CA ASP A 224 -2.45 11.77 -26.97
C ASP A 224 -3.41 11.53 -28.12
N TYR A 225 -3.57 12.56 -28.97
CA TYR A 225 -4.34 12.44 -30.19
C TYR A 225 -3.81 13.40 -31.24
N GLU A 226 -3.75 12.95 -32.50
CA GLU A 226 -3.42 13.81 -33.64
C GLU A 226 -4.41 13.59 -34.78
N ALA A 227 -5.04 14.68 -35.25
CA ALA A 227 -5.73 14.73 -36.53
C ALA A 227 -4.94 15.58 -37.53
N ARG A 228 -5.06 15.26 -38.82
CA ARG A 228 -4.38 15.96 -39.92
C ARG A 228 -5.38 16.43 -40.96
N SER A 229 -5.28 17.68 -41.41
CA SER A 229 -6.13 18.21 -42.49
C SER A 229 -5.86 17.54 -43.82
N TYR A 230 -6.66 17.75 -44.87
CA TYR A 230 -6.31 17.30 -46.23
C TYR A 230 -4.94 17.83 -46.70
N PRO A 231 -4.22 17.17 -47.64
CA PRO A 231 -2.98 17.69 -48.23
C PRO A 231 -3.21 18.94 -49.09
N GLY A 232 -2.15 19.69 -49.39
CA GLY A 232 -2.24 20.85 -50.29
C GLY A 232 -2.88 22.10 -49.66
N VAL A 233 -2.90 22.23 -48.34
CA VAL A 233 -3.52 23.36 -47.63
C VAL A 233 -2.84 24.72 -47.87
N ASP A 234 -1.57 24.71 -48.26
CA ASP A 234 -0.80 25.88 -48.67
C ASP A 234 -0.06 25.55 -49.96
N ARG A 235 -0.23 26.40 -50.99
CA ARG A 235 0.40 26.20 -52.31
C ARG A 235 1.92 26.18 -52.26
N ARG A 236 2.53 26.91 -51.32
CA ARG A 236 3.99 26.97 -51.13
C ARG A 236 4.51 25.82 -50.29
N CYS A 237 3.63 25.14 -49.55
CA CYS A 237 3.96 24.02 -48.67
C CYS A 237 3.08 22.80 -48.96
N PRO A 238 3.08 22.26 -50.20
CA PRO A 238 2.08 21.28 -50.65
C PRO A 238 2.16 19.94 -49.89
N LEU A 239 3.35 19.59 -49.39
CA LEU A 239 3.59 18.37 -48.61
C LEU A 239 3.23 18.51 -47.13
N TRP A 240 2.92 19.73 -46.66
CA TRP A 240 2.64 20.00 -45.25
C TRP A 240 1.13 20.02 -45.02
N ARG A 241 0.70 19.51 -43.86
CA ARG A 241 -0.71 19.40 -43.47
C ARG A 241 -0.91 20.09 -42.13
N HIS A 242 -2.02 20.81 -41.95
CA HIS A 242 -2.39 21.31 -40.63
C HIS A 242 -2.56 20.13 -39.66
N ARG A 243 -2.27 20.34 -38.38
CA ARG A 243 -2.39 19.31 -37.35
C ARG A 243 -3.23 19.81 -36.19
N LEU A 244 -4.09 18.96 -35.67
CA LEU A 244 -4.79 19.19 -34.41
C LEU A 244 -4.23 18.19 -33.41
N ARG A 245 -3.54 18.67 -32.37
CA ARG A 245 -2.80 17.82 -31.44
C ARG A 245 -3.31 18.01 -30.03
N ARG A 246 -3.72 16.91 -29.41
CA ARG A 246 -3.93 16.81 -27.97
C ARG A 246 -2.76 16.05 -27.36
N ALA A 247 -2.27 16.55 -26.23
CA ALA A 247 -1.29 15.86 -25.42
C ALA A 247 -1.68 15.99 -23.96
N GLY A 248 -1.82 14.85 -23.27
CA GLY A 248 -2.13 14.81 -21.85
C GLY A 248 -1.42 13.67 -21.14
N ARG A 249 -0.96 13.93 -19.93
CA ARG A 249 -0.20 12.99 -19.10
C ARG A 249 -0.70 13.07 -17.66
N THR A 250 -0.64 11.94 -16.98
CA THR A 250 -0.75 11.88 -15.52
C THR A 250 0.38 11.01 -15.04
N GLU A 251 1.24 11.58 -14.20
CA GLU A 251 2.51 10.97 -13.81
C GLU A 251 2.65 11.05 -12.30
N PHE A 252 3.23 9.99 -11.74
CA PHE A 252 3.62 9.92 -10.34
C PHE A 252 5.14 10.02 -10.27
N ASP A 253 5.64 11.08 -9.65
CA ASP A 253 7.08 11.35 -9.64
C ASP A 253 7.82 10.51 -8.60
N ARG A 254 9.15 10.66 -8.56
CA ARG A 254 10.00 9.95 -7.59
C ARG A 254 9.85 10.46 -6.15
N SER A 255 9.23 11.62 -5.96
CA SER A 255 9.07 12.27 -4.66
C SER A 255 7.74 11.92 -3.98
N GLY A 256 6.92 11.08 -4.60
CA GLY A 256 5.63 10.69 -4.06
C GLY A 256 4.50 11.62 -4.41
N ARG A 257 4.60 12.39 -5.51
CA ARG A 257 3.61 13.38 -5.88
C ARG A 257 3.06 13.15 -7.28
N TRP A 258 1.80 13.53 -7.45
CA TRP A 258 1.11 13.43 -8.72
C TRP A 258 1.25 14.72 -9.52
N HIS A 259 1.42 14.55 -10.83
CA HIS A 259 1.46 15.60 -11.82
C HIS A 259 0.45 15.26 -12.90
N SER A 260 -0.26 16.26 -13.40
CA SER A 260 -1.10 16.07 -14.57
C SER A 260 -1.02 17.27 -15.48
N ASN A 261 -1.11 17.03 -16.78
CA ASN A 261 -1.22 18.07 -17.78
C ASN A 261 -2.19 17.65 -18.88
N ASP A 262 -2.86 18.64 -19.46
CA ASP A 262 -3.69 18.45 -20.65
C ASP A 262 -3.56 19.69 -21.53
N THR A 263 -3.16 19.50 -22.78
CA THR A 263 -3.03 20.58 -23.76
C THR A 263 -3.65 20.16 -25.08
N GLN A 264 -4.20 21.12 -25.80
CA GLN A 264 -4.67 20.95 -27.17
C GLN A 264 -4.32 22.18 -27.99
N SER A 265 -3.72 21.98 -29.16
CA SER A 265 -3.39 23.06 -30.08
C SER A 265 -3.70 22.68 -31.53
N MET A 266 -4.12 23.69 -32.30
CA MET A 266 -4.19 23.62 -33.76
C MET A 266 -2.91 24.22 -34.36
N HIS A 267 -2.18 23.42 -35.12
CA HIS A 267 -0.95 23.79 -35.81
C HIS A 267 -1.23 24.05 -37.27
N MET A 268 -1.19 25.31 -37.68
CA MET A 268 -1.42 25.68 -39.06
C MET A 268 -0.12 25.90 -39.81
N VAL A 269 0.08 25.13 -40.87
CA VAL A 269 1.01 25.46 -41.96
C VAL A 269 0.86 26.92 -42.40
N ARG A 270 1.99 27.61 -42.43
CA ARG A 270 2.20 28.97 -42.91
C ARG A 270 3.48 29.02 -43.71
N SER A 271 3.63 30.06 -44.52
CA SER A 271 4.85 30.31 -45.28
C SER A 271 5.21 31.78 -45.29
N ASN A 272 6.49 32.08 -45.25
CA ASN A 272 7.01 33.42 -45.53
C ASN A 272 8.35 33.33 -46.28
N ARG A 273 8.84 34.48 -46.77
CA ARG A 273 10.07 34.55 -47.58
C ARG A 273 11.37 34.31 -46.79
N TRP A 274 11.31 34.36 -45.46
CA TRP A 274 12.50 34.36 -44.59
C TRP A 274 12.86 32.96 -44.12
N ILE A 275 11.86 32.18 -43.70
CA ILE A 275 12.07 30.85 -43.09
C ILE A 275 11.32 29.74 -43.81
N GLY A 276 10.69 30.05 -44.95
CA GLY A 276 9.92 29.09 -45.73
C GLY A 276 8.67 28.62 -44.99
N CYS A 277 8.42 27.31 -45.04
CA CYS A 277 7.27 26.64 -44.45
C CYS A 277 7.46 26.43 -42.94
N TYR A 278 6.45 26.77 -42.15
CA TYR A 278 6.45 26.58 -40.70
C TYR A 278 5.03 26.34 -40.16
N PHE A 279 4.94 25.87 -38.92
CA PHE A 279 3.68 25.75 -38.19
C PHE A 279 3.48 26.94 -37.26
N ARG A 280 2.32 27.60 -37.38
CA ARG A 280 1.80 28.50 -36.36
C ARG A 280 0.89 27.73 -35.42
N GLU A 281 1.21 27.77 -34.14
CA GLU A 281 0.39 27.17 -33.09
C GLU A 281 -0.74 28.12 -32.67
N TYR A 282 -1.95 27.57 -32.57
CA TYR A 282 -3.10 28.17 -31.91
C TYR A 282 -3.46 27.28 -30.73
N ALA A 283 -3.10 27.72 -29.53
CA ALA A 283 -3.43 27.01 -28.30
C ALA A 283 -4.95 27.07 -28.07
N MET A 284 -5.57 25.89 -27.99
CA MET A 284 -7.01 25.71 -27.88
C MET A 284 -7.42 25.36 -26.46
N ALA A 285 -6.64 24.54 -25.76
CA ALA A 285 -6.90 24.12 -24.38
C ALA A 285 -5.58 23.93 -23.64
N TRP A 286 -5.57 24.25 -22.36
CA TRP A 286 -4.42 24.02 -21.49
C TRP A 286 -4.83 23.86 -20.04
N ALA A 287 -4.12 23.00 -19.35
CA ALA A 287 -4.14 22.85 -17.91
C ALA A 287 -2.85 22.17 -17.45
N LEU A 288 -2.38 22.59 -16.28
CA LEU A 288 -1.25 21.99 -15.61
C LEU A 288 -1.53 21.97 -14.11
N GLN A 289 -1.28 20.81 -13.52
CA GLN A 289 -1.33 20.59 -12.09
C GLN A 289 -0.01 19.94 -11.68
N THR A 290 0.85 20.69 -10.98
CA THR A 290 2.17 20.24 -10.55
C THR A 290 2.49 20.75 -9.14
N PRO A 291 3.27 20.01 -8.32
CA PRO A 291 3.65 20.42 -6.97
C PRO A 291 4.49 21.69 -6.91
N THR A 292 5.37 21.95 -7.89
CA THR A 292 6.13 23.22 -8.04
C THR A 292 6.84 23.29 -9.42
N HIS A 293 7.10 24.51 -9.91
CA HIS A 293 7.94 24.90 -11.07
C HIS A 293 8.07 23.90 -12.23
N ALA A 294 7.30 24.13 -13.30
CA ALA A 294 7.56 23.50 -14.59
C ALA A 294 8.49 24.40 -15.42
N SER A 295 9.52 23.84 -16.05
CA SER A 295 10.39 24.57 -16.98
C SER A 295 9.76 24.68 -18.37
N GLY A 296 10.18 25.68 -19.15
CA GLY A 296 9.88 25.79 -20.57
C GLY A 296 9.89 27.22 -21.08
N ILE A 297 9.44 27.40 -22.32
CA ILE A 297 9.42 28.68 -23.04
C ILE A 297 8.25 29.56 -22.60
N ASP A 298 8.46 30.86 -22.39
CA ASP A 298 7.39 31.81 -22.06
C ASP A 298 6.81 32.48 -23.32
N ALA A 299 5.52 32.20 -23.57
CA ALA A 299 4.76 32.75 -24.67
C ALA A 299 3.94 33.96 -24.20
N PRO A 300 3.80 34.99 -25.04
CA PRO A 300 2.92 36.12 -24.74
C PRO A 300 1.45 35.68 -24.68
N ASP A 301 0.58 36.55 -24.14
CA ASP A 301 -0.86 36.32 -24.06
C ASP A 301 -1.52 36.20 -25.44
N ASP A 302 -0.97 36.90 -26.42
CA ASP A 302 -1.34 36.81 -27.83
C ASP A 302 -0.16 37.12 -28.76
N PHE A 303 -0.42 37.03 -30.07
CA PHE A 303 0.55 37.34 -31.13
C PHE A 303 0.03 38.44 -32.05
N SER A 304 -0.78 39.40 -31.57
CA SER A 304 -1.27 40.51 -32.43
C SER A 304 -0.18 41.55 -32.68
N GLY A 305 0.69 41.80 -31.69
CA GLY A 305 1.81 42.74 -31.78
C GLY A 305 3.15 42.12 -32.18
N LEU A 306 3.24 40.79 -32.31
CA LEU A 306 4.49 40.06 -32.50
C LEU A 306 4.38 38.99 -33.59
N SER A 307 5.41 38.89 -34.43
CA SER A 307 5.50 37.81 -35.42
C SER A 307 5.79 36.48 -34.73
N PHE A 308 4.83 35.56 -34.74
CA PHE A 308 4.97 34.22 -34.14
C PHE A 308 6.28 33.52 -34.50
N TRP A 309 6.68 33.55 -35.78
CA TRP A 309 7.89 32.85 -36.24
C TRP A 309 9.19 33.46 -35.70
N LYS A 310 9.23 34.79 -35.49
CA LYS A 310 10.40 35.47 -34.91
C LYS A 310 10.56 35.06 -33.46
N TRP A 311 9.48 35.20 -32.69
CA TRP A 311 9.42 34.76 -31.30
C TRP A 311 9.82 33.28 -31.16
N ALA A 312 9.26 32.41 -32.00
CA ALA A 312 9.54 30.98 -31.92
C ALA A 312 11.03 30.67 -32.17
N LEU A 313 11.71 31.39 -33.06
CA LEU A 313 13.15 31.22 -33.28
C LEU A 313 13.98 31.79 -32.13
N GLU A 314 13.65 32.99 -31.65
CA GLU A 314 14.32 33.64 -30.52
C GLU A 314 14.26 32.78 -29.24
N GLN A 315 13.15 32.08 -29.03
CA GLN A 315 12.95 31.18 -27.89
C GLN A 315 13.43 29.73 -28.13
N GLY A 316 13.99 29.41 -29.30
CA GLY A 316 14.44 28.05 -29.61
C GLY A 316 13.30 27.01 -29.70
N ASN A 317 12.10 27.41 -30.13
CA ASN A 317 10.93 26.54 -30.20
C ASN A 317 11.02 25.53 -31.37
N GLY A 318 11.45 24.31 -31.08
CA GLY A 318 11.56 23.21 -32.05
C GLY A 318 10.24 22.74 -32.67
N SER A 319 9.08 23.13 -32.12
CA SER A 319 7.77 22.82 -32.72
C SER A 319 7.49 23.62 -33.98
N LEU A 320 8.23 24.71 -34.24
CA LEU A 320 8.04 25.60 -35.40
C LEU A 320 8.09 24.86 -36.74
N LEU A 321 8.97 23.87 -36.88
CA LEU A 321 9.14 23.11 -38.12
C LEU A 321 8.56 21.68 -38.06
N SER A 322 8.22 21.19 -36.87
CA SER A 322 7.88 19.78 -36.66
C SER A 322 6.43 19.57 -36.23
N ALA A 323 5.78 20.59 -35.67
CA ALA A 323 4.51 20.51 -34.94
C ALA A 323 4.49 19.34 -33.95
N GLN A 324 5.60 19.03 -33.28
CA GLN A 324 5.68 17.90 -32.34
C GLN A 324 5.12 18.26 -30.95
N GLY A 325 5.25 19.50 -30.50
CA GLY A 325 4.76 19.96 -29.19
C GLY A 325 3.62 20.97 -29.28
N ASN A 326 2.93 21.16 -28.16
CA ASN A 326 1.97 22.24 -27.94
C ASN A 326 2.64 23.34 -27.11
N THR A 327 3.70 23.96 -27.65
CA THR A 327 4.61 24.84 -26.91
C THR A 327 3.89 26.05 -26.31
N VAL A 328 3.04 26.73 -27.07
CA VAL A 328 2.25 27.87 -26.57
C VAL A 328 1.25 27.42 -25.51
N ALA A 329 0.51 26.34 -25.77
CA ALA A 329 -0.45 25.84 -24.79
C ALA A 329 0.24 25.39 -23.49
N GLN A 330 1.41 24.77 -23.56
CA GLN A 330 2.21 24.41 -22.39
C GLN A 330 2.71 25.64 -21.63
N SER A 331 3.11 26.69 -22.34
CA SER A 331 3.49 27.96 -21.70
C SER A 331 2.33 28.56 -20.91
N TRP A 332 1.15 28.66 -21.53
CA TRP A 332 -0.05 29.14 -20.84
C TRP A 332 -0.52 28.20 -19.73
N ALA A 333 -0.34 26.88 -19.89
CA ALA A 333 -0.56 25.91 -18.83
C ALA A 333 0.29 26.21 -17.60
N ARG A 334 1.56 26.56 -17.78
CA ARG A 334 2.47 26.93 -16.70
C ARG A 334 2.10 28.26 -16.05
N ARG A 335 1.79 29.28 -16.86
CA ARG A 335 1.36 30.60 -16.37
C ARG A 335 0.08 30.49 -15.52
N ASP A 336 -0.86 29.69 -15.98
CA ASP A 336 -2.18 29.51 -15.36
C ASP A 336 -2.24 28.27 -14.44
N ALA A 337 -1.08 27.70 -14.10
CA ALA A 337 -1.02 26.47 -13.32
C ALA A 337 -1.61 26.68 -11.92
N SER A 338 -2.40 25.72 -11.46
CA SER A 338 -2.81 25.67 -10.07
C SER A 338 -1.87 24.75 -9.30
N THR A 339 -1.56 25.13 -8.06
CA THR A 339 -0.75 24.33 -7.15
C THR A 339 -1.63 23.88 -6.00
N TRP A 340 -2.06 22.62 -6.03
CA TRP A 340 -2.68 22.02 -4.85
C TRP A 340 -1.60 21.60 -3.88
N SER A 341 -1.87 21.81 -2.59
CA SER A 341 -1.00 21.26 -1.56
C SER A 341 -0.92 19.75 -1.74
N GLN A 342 0.28 19.22 -1.89
CA GLN A 342 0.53 17.78 -1.90
C GLN A 342 1.63 17.51 -0.90
N ARG A 343 1.42 16.57 0.01
CA ARG A 343 2.53 16.02 0.79
C ARG A 343 3.08 14.78 0.11
N SER A 344 4.37 14.54 0.35
CA SER A 344 5.09 13.37 -0.15
C SER A 344 4.48 12.07 0.34
N TRP A 345 4.91 10.96 -0.26
CA TRP A 345 4.50 9.63 0.16
C TRP A 345 4.87 9.38 1.64
N VAL A 346 4.03 8.60 2.34
CA VAL A 346 4.22 8.24 3.75
C VAL A 346 5.15 7.05 3.89
N ASP A 347 5.99 7.06 4.92
CA ASP A 347 6.74 5.86 5.28
C ASP A 347 5.77 4.74 5.68
N GLY A 348 6.21 3.50 5.52
CA GLY A 348 5.36 2.35 5.84
C GLY A 348 6.17 1.09 6.11
N TYR A 349 5.50 0.04 6.55
CA TYR A 349 6.17 -1.20 6.95
C TYR A 349 6.11 -2.26 5.84
N ALA A 350 7.23 -2.96 5.65
CA ALA A 350 7.35 -4.17 4.85
C ALA A 350 7.86 -5.34 5.71
N LEU A 351 7.79 -6.55 5.17
CA LEU A 351 8.54 -7.69 5.72
C LEU A 351 10.03 -7.45 5.50
N ALA A 352 10.85 -7.72 6.51
CA ALA A 352 12.31 -7.67 6.38
C ALA A 352 12.85 -8.76 5.43
N ASP A 353 12.17 -9.91 5.35
CA ASP A 353 12.48 -11.01 4.45
C ASP A 353 11.20 -11.56 3.81
N SER A 354 11.01 -11.27 2.52
CA SER A 354 9.82 -11.70 1.77
C SER A 354 9.87 -13.15 1.28
N GLU A 355 10.99 -13.85 1.43
CA GLU A 355 11.11 -15.27 1.07
C GLU A 355 10.68 -16.19 2.22
N LYS A 356 10.70 -15.69 3.46
CA LYS A 356 10.31 -16.46 4.65
C LYS A 356 8.80 -16.47 4.85
N ARG A 357 8.18 -17.64 4.61
CA ARG A 357 6.77 -17.91 4.96
C ARG A 357 6.55 -18.10 6.45
N ALA A 358 7.57 -18.61 7.14
CA ALA A 358 7.62 -18.64 8.59
C ALA A 358 7.79 -17.21 9.11
N GLY A 359 6.80 -16.72 9.85
CA GLY A 359 6.89 -15.41 10.51
C GLY A 359 7.60 -15.49 11.86
N PRO A 360 7.42 -14.48 12.73
CA PRO A 360 8.17 -14.38 13.98
C PRO A 360 7.84 -15.56 14.90
N ASP A 361 8.89 -16.24 15.36
CA ASP A 361 8.78 -17.25 16.39
C ASP A 361 8.59 -16.55 17.74
N LEU A 362 7.64 -17.05 18.54
CA LEU A 362 7.36 -16.59 19.90
C LEU A 362 7.57 -17.76 20.85
N VAL A 363 8.56 -17.65 21.72
CA VAL A 363 8.84 -18.69 22.73
C VAL A 363 8.64 -18.10 24.11
N LEU A 364 7.74 -18.72 24.88
CA LEU A 364 7.44 -18.36 26.26
C LEU A 364 8.03 -19.39 27.20
N THR A 365 8.59 -18.91 28.30
CA THR A 365 8.92 -19.76 29.45
C THR A 365 8.11 -19.31 30.65
N LEU A 366 7.62 -20.28 31.42
CA LEU A 366 6.89 -20.03 32.65
C LEU A 366 7.50 -20.89 33.76
N GLN A 367 7.86 -20.22 34.85
CA GLN A 367 8.26 -20.81 36.09
C GLN A 367 7.15 -20.57 37.11
N ALA A 368 6.69 -21.62 37.77
CA ALA A 368 5.70 -21.44 38.81
C ALA A 368 5.93 -22.33 40.03
N GLN A 369 5.59 -21.83 41.22
CA GLN A 369 5.64 -22.61 42.46
C GLN A 369 4.34 -23.38 42.67
N GLY A 370 4.41 -24.70 42.59
CA GLY A 370 3.28 -25.59 42.82
C GLY A 370 2.90 -25.67 44.30
N ASN A 371 1.70 -26.17 44.55
CA ASN A 371 1.10 -26.22 45.89
C ASN A 371 1.86 -27.15 46.88
N LEU A 372 2.80 -27.97 46.39
CA LEU A 372 3.62 -28.87 47.19
C LEU A 372 5.05 -28.32 47.38
N GLY A 373 5.28 -27.04 47.06
CA GLY A 373 6.59 -26.36 47.18
C GLY A 373 7.57 -26.67 46.06
N GLN A 374 7.15 -27.42 45.05
CA GLN A 374 7.95 -27.74 43.87
C GLN A 374 7.94 -26.58 42.87
N THR A 375 9.07 -26.36 42.20
CA THR A 375 9.14 -25.40 41.08
C THR A 375 8.89 -26.13 39.78
N VAL A 376 7.90 -25.70 39.02
CA VAL A 376 7.55 -26.24 37.70
C VAL A 376 8.03 -25.27 36.63
N HIS A 377 8.75 -25.78 35.65
CA HIS A 377 9.18 -25.03 34.47
C HIS A 377 8.45 -25.57 33.25
N THR A 378 7.83 -24.69 32.48
CA THR A 378 7.15 -25.02 31.23
C THR A 378 7.60 -24.06 30.13
N ARG A 379 7.54 -24.55 28.89
CA ARG A 379 7.94 -23.81 27.69
C ARG A 379 6.89 -24.03 26.63
N ALA A 380 6.45 -22.96 25.99
CA ALA A 380 5.53 -23.01 24.85
C ALA A 380 6.11 -22.22 23.69
N ALA A 381 5.85 -22.67 22.48
CA ALA A 381 6.27 -21.98 21.27
C ALA A 381 5.07 -21.81 20.33
N ALA A 382 4.96 -20.65 19.72
CA ALA A 382 3.96 -20.36 18.70
C ALA A 382 4.59 -19.54 17.57
N GLN A 383 4.01 -19.64 16.37
CA GLN A 383 4.50 -18.96 15.18
C GLN A 383 3.33 -18.33 14.43
N SER A 384 3.49 -17.06 14.03
CA SER A 384 2.65 -16.50 12.97
C SER A 384 3.25 -16.87 11.62
N PHE A 385 2.46 -17.37 10.67
CA PHE A 385 2.96 -17.80 9.36
C PHE A 385 2.03 -17.38 8.24
N PHE A 386 2.58 -17.23 7.03
CA PHE A 386 1.82 -16.91 5.84
C PHE A 386 1.33 -18.19 5.15
N SER A 387 0.02 -18.27 4.88
CA SER A 387 -0.56 -19.41 4.17
C SER A 387 -1.78 -19.00 3.34
N LEU A 388 -1.72 -19.28 2.04
CA LEU A 388 -2.80 -19.00 1.10
C LEU A 388 -4.01 -19.93 1.36
N PRO A 389 -5.24 -19.46 1.07
CA PRO A 389 -6.40 -20.34 1.04
C PRO A 389 -6.22 -21.50 0.05
N PRO A 390 -6.76 -22.71 0.32
CA PRO A 390 -6.57 -23.91 -0.50
C PRO A 390 -6.84 -23.68 -1.99
N ASP A 391 -8.01 -23.10 -2.32
CA ASP A 391 -8.43 -22.83 -3.70
C ASP A 391 -7.46 -21.95 -4.50
N ARG A 392 -6.66 -21.13 -3.80
CA ARG A 392 -5.69 -20.21 -4.42
C ARG A 392 -4.31 -20.84 -4.55
N ALA A 393 -3.92 -21.70 -3.61
CA ALA A 393 -2.69 -22.48 -3.72
C ALA A 393 -2.75 -23.40 -4.95
N ASP A 394 -3.92 -23.98 -5.23
CA ASP A 394 -4.14 -24.89 -6.35
C ASP A 394 -4.18 -24.18 -7.72
N SER A 395 -4.34 -22.85 -7.74
CA SER A 395 -4.32 -22.05 -8.98
C SER A 395 -2.93 -21.87 -9.61
N GLY A 396 -1.88 -22.42 -8.98
CA GLY A 396 -0.49 -22.30 -9.44
C GLY A 396 0.13 -20.91 -9.25
N VAL A 397 -0.59 -19.97 -8.62
CA VAL A 397 -0.09 -18.64 -8.27
C VAL A 397 0.69 -18.72 -6.96
N ASP A 398 2.00 -18.88 -7.06
CA ASP A 398 2.88 -18.93 -5.89
C ASP A 398 3.15 -17.51 -5.35
N ALA A 399 2.16 -16.97 -4.64
CA ALA A 399 2.27 -15.63 -4.06
C ALA A 399 3.19 -15.65 -2.83
N LYS A 400 4.25 -14.85 -2.90
CA LYS A 400 5.17 -14.66 -1.76
C LYS A 400 4.49 -13.97 -0.58
N PRO A 401 4.92 -14.26 0.66
CA PRO A 401 4.54 -13.48 1.83
C PRO A 401 4.71 -11.99 1.58
N SER A 402 3.70 -11.21 1.94
CA SER A 402 3.76 -9.76 1.86
C SER A 402 2.79 -9.12 2.83
N LEU A 403 3.01 -7.82 3.09
CA LEU A 403 2.01 -6.97 3.74
C LEU A 403 1.05 -6.37 2.71
N PHE A 404 0.69 -7.12 1.67
CA PHE A 404 -0.41 -6.81 0.75
C PHE A 404 -1.45 -7.93 0.70
N LEU A 405 -1.15 -9.07 1.31
CA LEU A 405 -2.00 -10.24 1.33
C LEU A 405 -2.34 -10.58 2.79
N PRO A 406 -3.62 -10.46 3.20
CA PRO A 406 -4.03 -10.66 4.59
C PRO A 406 -4.24 -12.16 4.88
N PHE A 407 -3.19 -12.96 4.69
CA PHE A 407 -3.21 -14.42 4.85
C PHE A 407 -2.24 -14.92 5.91
N TRP A 408 -2.01 -14.09 6.94
CA TRP A 408 -1.25 -14.47 8.12
C TRP A 408 -2.13 -15.24 9.10
N GLN A 409 -1.62 -16.36 9.58
CA GLN A 409 -2.27 -17.28 10.51
C GLN A 409 -1.34 -17.55 11.69
N ALA A 410 -1.82 -18.23 12.73
CA ALA A 410 -1.04 -18.61 13.89
C ALA A 410 -1.15 -20.12 14.14
N ARG A 411 -0.08 -20.72 14.64
CA ARG A 411 -0.04 -22.12 15.08
C ARG A 411 0.88 -22.29 16.29
N LEU A 412 0.62 -23.33 17.07
CA LEU A 412 1.57 -23.82 18.07
C LEU A 412 2.73 -24.54 17.36
N MET A 413 3.89 -24.49 18.00
CA MET A 413 5.13 -25.11 17.57
C MET A 413 5.64 -26.03 18.68
N ASP A 414 6.38 -27.08 18.31
CA ASP A 414 7.03 -27.92 19.29
C ASP A 414 8.11 -27.14 20.06
N ALA A 415 7.83 -26.85 21.34
CA ALA A 415 8.75 -26.19 22.25
C ALA A 415 10.00 -27.03 22.57
N GLY A 416 10.04 -28.31 22.18
CA GLY A 416 11.14 -29.25 22.44
C GLY A 416 12.27 -29.25 21.40
N GLY A 417 12.10 -28.59 20.25
CA GLY A 417 13.09 -28.57 19.19
C GLY A 417 14.20 -27.56 19.45
N ARG A 418 15.37 -28.00 19.95
CA ARG A 418 16.62 -27.24 19.72
C ARG A 418 16.79 -27.13 18.20
N ARG A 419 16.74 -25.91 17.65
CA ARG A 419 17.39 -25.65 16.35
C ARG A 419 18.89 -25.84 16.59
N SER A 420 19.43 -26.96 16.14
CA SER A 420 20.86 -27.21 15.98
C SER A 420 21.48 -26.27 14.97
#